data_AF-A0A6A3LZ45-F1
#
_entry.id   AF-A0A6A3LZ45-F1
#
_cell.length_a   1.000
_cell.length_b   1.000
_cell.length_c   1.000
_cell.angle_alpha   90.00
_cell.angle_beta   90.00
_cell.angle_gamma   90.00
#
_symmetry.space_group_name_H-M   'P 1'
#
loop_
_entity.id
_entity.type
_entity.pdbx_description
1 polymer ?
#
loop_
_entity_poly.entity_id
_entity_poly.type
_entity_poly.pdbx_seq_one_letter_code
_entity_poly.pdbx_strand_id
1 'polypeptide(L)'
;MTRTLGATDITPNIRVAVAVFLTTLSKEGRLRYGTMTRAKQLFRLSRSSIQGIWALRDDPEALVQPRKPYSQRATRLSPDEVAARVAAVPLCQRQTLRALEAASGIPKLTLQRHLKNKVLRRFICRVKPTLSDAHKLQRLTWALAHVEKAYR
;
A
#
# COMPACT_ATOMS: atom_id res chain seq x y z
N MET A 1 -3.66 7.98 8.93
CA MET A 1 -2.86 9.19 8.72
C MET A 1 -2.15 9.04 7.40
N THR A 2 -2.73 9.61 6.35
CA THR A 2 -2.07 9.81 5.06
C THR A 2 -0.95 10.82 5.30
N ARG A 3 0.30 10.43 5.09
CA ARG A 3 1.40 11.41 5.09
C ARG A 3 1.13 12.34 3.92
N THR A 4 1.08 13.65 4.17
CA THR A 4 1.03 14.66 3.10
C THR A 4 2.33 14.55 2.32
N LEU A 5 2.29 13.82 1.20
CA LEU A 5 3.41 13.78 0.25
C LEU A 5 3.35 15.08 -0.54
N GLY A 6 4.43 15.87 -0.51
CA GLY A 6 4.60 16.96 -1.48
C GLY A 6 4.66 18.40 -0.94
N ALA A 7 4.90 18.63 0.35
CA ALA A 7 5.09 20.00 0.85
C ALA A 7 6.31 20.75 0.25
N THR A 8 7.18 20.04 -0.49
CA THR A 8 8.40 20.59 -1.11
C THR A 8 8.50 20.35 -2.62
N ASP A 9 7.43 19.91 -3.29
CA ASP A 9 7.47 19.77 -4.75
C ASP A 9 7.23 21.12 -5.44
N ILE A 10 7.93 21.36 -6.56
CA ILE A 10 7.75 22.59 -7.33
C ILE A 10 6.41 22.47 -8.05
N THR A 11 5.52 23.44 -7.83
CA THR A 11 4.18 23.39 -8.42
C THR A 11 4.26 23.33 -9.95
N PRO A 12 3.36 22.59 -10.62
CA PRO A 12 3.34 22.48 -12.09
C PRO A 12 3.42 23.83 -12.80
N ASN A 13 2.65 24.81 -12.31
CA ASN A 13 2.60 26.16 -12.88
C ASN A 13 3.98 26.85 -12.86
N ILE A 14 4.74 26.70 -11.78
CA ILE A 14 6.09 27.26 -11.68
C ILE A 14 7.04 26.55 -12.65
N ARG A 15 6.92 25.23 -12.82
CA ARG A 15 7.75 24.46 -13.77
C ARG A 15 7.52 24.91 -15.21
N VAL A 16 6.26 25.11 -15.60
CA VAL A 16 5.89 25.64 -16.93
C VAL A 16 6.41 27.07 -17.11
N ALA A 17 6.22 27.95 -16.12
CA ALA A 17 6.70 29.33 -16.18
C ALA A 17 8.23 29.41 -16.36
N VAL A 18 8.98 28.56 -15.66
CA VAL A 18 10.44 28.45 -15.81
C VAL A 18 10.80 27.95 -17.21
N ALA A 19 10.14 26.91 -17.72
CA ALA A 19 10.41 26.37 -19.05
C ALA A 19 10.16 27.41 -20.15
N VAL A 20 9.03 28.13 -20.09
CA VAL A 20 8.71 29.22 -21.02
C VAL A 20 9.74 30.35 -20.93
N PHE A 21 10.07 30.80 -19.72
CA PHE A 21 11.08 31.86 -19.50
C PHE A 21 12.46 31.51 -20.07
N LEU A 22 12.88 30.25 -19.95
CA LEU A 22 14.15 29.81 -20.52
C LEU A 22 14.08 29.67 -22.04
N THR A 23 12.93 29.26 -22.57
CA THR A 23 12.70 29.12 -24.02
C THR A 23 12.77 30.48 -24.72
N THR A 24 12.22 31.53 -24.13
CA THR A 24 12.29 32.89 -24.69
C THR A 24 13.70 33.49 -24.68
N LEU A 25 14.57 33.05 -23.76
CA LEU A 25 15.97 33.50 -23.65
C LEU A 25 16.96 32.60 -24.40
N SER A 26 16.49 31.47 -24.92
CA SER A 26 17.26 30.52 -25.71
C SER A 26 17.43 31.01 -27.15
N LYS A 27 18.58 30.75 -27.74
CA LYS A 27 18.81 30.89 -29.18
C LYS A 27 19.28 29.54 -29.70
N GLU A 28 18.64 29.04 -30.76
CA GLU A 28 18.98 27.73 -31.37
C GLU A 28 18.93 26.55 -30.37
N GLY A 29 18.03 26.62 -29.38
CA GLY A 29 17.92 25.58 -28.33
C GLY A 29 19.04 25.64 -27.28
N ARG A 30 19.95 26.63 -27.35
CA ARG A 30 21.03 26.81 -26.39
C ARG A 30 20.80 28.01 -25.48
N LEU A 31 21.05 27.78 -24.20
CA LEU A 31 20.98 28.80 -23.17
C LEU A 31 22.23 29.67 -23.18
N ARG A 32 22.05 30.98 -23.26
CA ARG A 32 23.16 31.95 -23.15
C ARG A 32 23.76 31.92 -21.74
N TYR A 33 25.02 32.31 -21.63
CA TYR A 33 25.69 32.49 -20.34
C TYR A 33 24.87 33.42 -19.42
N GLY A 34 24.78 33.08 -18.13
CA GLY A 34 24.06 33.86 -17.12
C GLY A 34 22.53 33.73 -17.11
N THR A 35 21.90 33.09 -18.10
CA THR A 35 20.44 32.85 -18.12
C THR A 35 19.96 32.02 -16.92
N MET A 36 20.69 30.96 -16.57
CA MET A 36 20.43 30.14 -15.38
C MET A 36 20.53 30.95 -14.09
N THR A 37 21.49 31.87 -14.00
CA THR A 37 21.66 32.75 -12.82
C THR A 37 20.48 33.71 -12.68
N ARG A 38 19.99 34.27 -13.80
CA ARG A 38 18.78 35.10 -13.82
C ARG A 38 17.53 34.32 -13.41
N ALA A 39 17.34 33.12 -13.96
CA ALA A 39 16.22 32.25 -13.60
C ALA A 39 16.25 31.86 -12.11
N LYS A 40 17.44 31.57 -11.56
CA LYS A 40 17.63 31.31 -10.13
C LYS A 40 17.19 32.49 -9.26
N GLN A 41 17.55 33.70 -9.64
CA GLN A 41 17.15 34.91 -8.90
C GLN A 41 15.64 35.18 -8.99
N LEU A 42 15.06 35.00 -10.19
CA LEU A 42 13.65 35.28 -10.45
C LEU A 42 12.71 34.28 -9.75
N PHE A 43 12.95 32.97 -9.95
CA PHE A 43 12.07 31.92 -9.44
C PHE A 43 12.47 31.40 -8.05
N ARG A 44 13.62 31.86 -7.52
CA ARG A 44 14.18 31.44 -6.22
C ARG A 44 14.34 29.90 -6.08
N LEU A 45 14.63 29.24 -7.21
CA LEU A 45 14.86 27.80 -7.28
C LEU A 45 16.36 27.47 -7.34
N SER A 46 16.74 26.25 -6.94
CA SER A 46 18.10 25.78 -7.12
C SER A 46 18.46 25.66 -8.60
N ARG A 47 19.75 25.82 -8.93
CA ARG A 47 20.25 25.64 -10.29
C ARG A 47 19.94 24.23 -10.84
N SER A 48 20.02 23.21 -9.99
CA SER A 48 19.73 21.82 -10.35
C SER A 48 18.26 21.61 -10.72
N SER A 49 17.33 22.20 -9.98
CA SER A 49 15.90 22.13 -10.30
C SER A 49 15.59 22.80 -11.65
N ILE A 50 16.16 23.98 -11.90
CA ILE A 50 15.99 24.71 -13.16
C ILE A 50 16.57 23.93 -14.34
N GLN A 51 17.74 23.31 -14.16
CA GLN A 51 18.35 22.45 -15.18
C GLN A 51 17.50 21.20 -15.46
N GLY A 52 16.93 20.58 -14.44
CA GLY A 52 16.00 19.46 -14.60
C GLY A 52 14.74 19.86 -15.37
N ILE A 53 14.16 21.02 -15.06
CA ILE A 53 13.01 21.58 -15.80
C ILE A 53 13.40 21.84 -17.27
N TRP A 54 14.57 22.41 -17.54
CA TRP A 54 15.05 22.67 -18.90
C TRP A 54 15.29 21.38 -19.70
N ALA A 55 15.74 20.31 -19.04
CA ALA A 55 15.90 19.02 -19.68
C ALA A 55 14.56 18.41 -20.13
N LEU A 56 13.46 18.73 -19.43
CA LEU A 56 12.10 18.26 -19.73
C LEU A 56 11.32 19.17 -20.71
N ARG A 57 11.96 20.19 -21.29
CA ARG A 57 11.28 21.21 -22.13
C ARG A 57 10.58 20.63 -23.37
N ASP A 58 11.07 19.52 -23.89
CA ASP A 58 10.56 18.89 -25.12
C ASP A 58 9.32 18.00 -24.82
N ASP A 59 9.02 17.76 -23.53
CA ASP A 59 7.88 16.97 -23.06
C ASP A 59 6.98 17.83 -22.13
N PRO A 60 5.91 18.44 -22.67
CA PRO A 60 5.01 19.28 -21.88
C PRO A 60 4.24 18.49 -20.82
N GLU A 61 4.01 17.19 -21.05
CA GLU A 61 3.31 16.35 -20.08
C GLU A 61 4.19 16.13 -18.83
N ALA A 62 5.48 15.84 -19.01
CA ALA A 62 6.43 15.66 -17.91
C ALA A 62 6.57 16.91 -17.00
N LEU A 63 6.37 18.11 -17.53
CA LEU A 63 6.38 19.35 -16.75
C LEU A 63 5.14 19.52 -15.85
N VAL A 64 4.01 18.91 -16.22
CA VAL A 64 2.73 19.04 -15.51
C VAL A 64 2.51 17.89 -14.54
N GLN A 65 3.01 16.68 -14.86
CA GLN A 65 2.83 15.51 -14.02
C GLN A 65 3.40 15.71 -12.60
N PRO A 66 2.69 15.27 -11.55
CA PRO A 66 3.23 15.32 -10.19
C PRO A 66 4.44 14.41 -10.07
N ARG A 67 5.37 14.74 -9.17
CA ARG A 67 6.53 13.88 -8.92
C ARG A 67 6.06 12.48 -8.57
N LYS A 68 6.60 11.48 -9.28
CA LYS A 68 6.32 10.06 -9.00
C LYS A 68 6.60 9.79 -7.52
N PRO A 69 5.64 9.21 -6.77
CA PRO A 69 5.89 8.86 -5.38
C PRO A 69 7.06 7.88 -5.31
N TYR A 70 7.81 7.95 -4.21
CA TYR A 70 8.87 6.98 -3.97
C TYR A 70 8.26 5.57 -3.99
N SER A 71 8.93 4.63 -4.67
CA SER A 71 8.50 3.24 -4.68
C SER A 71 8.37 2.74 -3.25
N GLN A 72 7.20 2.26 -2.85
CA GLN A 72 7.07 1.68 -1.53
C GLN A 72 7.98 0.46 -1.43
N ARG A 73 8.70 0.35 -0.32
CA ARG A 73 9.55 -0.81 -0.06
C ARG A 73 8.67 -2.06 -0.09
N ALA A 74 9.06 -3.04 -0.89
CA ALA A 74 8.34 -4.30 -0.99
C ALA A 74 8.15 -4.89 0.42
N THR A 75 6.92 -5.30 0.73
CA THR A 75 6.65 -5.99 1.99
C THR A 75 7.32 -7.35 1.90
N ARG A 76 8.09 -7.74 2.93
CA ARG A 76 8.87 -8.98 2.94
C ARG A 76 8.03 -10.27 2.79
N LEU A 77 6.73 -10.18 3.02
CA LEU A 77 5.82 -11.31 2.99
C LEU A 77 4.66 -10.96 2.07
N SER A 78 4.39 -11.82 1.09
CA SER A 78 3.29 -11.59 0.16
C SER A 78 1.94 -11.80 0.87
N PRO A 79 0.86 -11.15 0.40
CA PRO A 79 -0.48 -11.40 0.93
C PRO A 79 -0.88 -12.89 0.89
N ASP A 80 -0.48 -13.60 -0.17
CA ASP A 80 -0.82 -15.01 -0.38
C ASP A 80 -0.03 -15.92 0.55
N GLU A 81 1.24 -15.62 0.80
CA GLU A 81 2.07 -16.32 1.79
C GLU A 81 1.49 -16.17 3.20
N VAL A 82 1.03 -14.96 3.55
CA VAL A 82 0.37 -14.69 4.82
C VAL A 82 -0.92 -15.50 4.94
N ALA A 83 -1.74 -15.52 3.88
CA ALA A 83 -2.98 -16.27 3.86
C ALA A 83 -2.74 -17.79 4.03
N ALA A 84 -1.75 -18.34 3.32
CA ALA A 84 -1.37 -19.75 3.42
C ALA A 84 -0.90 -20.11 4.83
N ARG A 85 -0.01 -19.32 5.44
CA ARG A 85 0.47 -19.58 6.81
C ARG A 85 -0.65 -19.50 7.84
N VAL A 86 -1.54 -18.50 7.73
CA VAL A 86 -2.69 -18.38 8.63
C VAL A 86 -3.67 -19.54 8.42
N ALA A 87 -3.85 -20.01 7.18
CA ALA A 87 -4.70 -21.15 6.85
C ALA A 87 -4.15 -22.50 7.36
N ALA A 88 -2.84 -22.63 7.54
CA ALA A 88 -2.22 -23.82 8.13
C ALA A 88 -2.40 -23.90 9.66
N VAL A 89 -2.59 -22.78 10.35
CA VAL A 89 -2.73 -22.74 11.83
C VAL A 89 -4.09 -23.34 12.27
N PRO A 90 -4.18 -24.21 13.28
CA PRO A 90 -5.46 -24.70 13.80
C PRO A 90 -6.41 -23.57 14.26
N LEU A 91 -7.73 -23.73 14.06
CA LEU A 91 -8.73 -22.70 14.39
C LEU A 91 -8.68 -22.22 15.84
N CYS A 92 -8.38 -23.12 16.79
CA CYS A 92 -8.24 -22.79 18.22
C CYS A 92 -7.12 -21.78 18.49
N GLN A 93 -6.08 -21.73 17.64
CA GLN A 93 -4.93 -20.83 17.78
C GLN A 93 -5.09 -19.52 16.98
N ARG A 94 -6.15 -19.37 16.17
CA ARG A 94 -6.45 -18.13 15.42
C ARG A 94 -7.25 -17.08 16.20
N GLN A 95 -7.52 -17.32 17.48
CA GLN A 95 -8.41 -16.49 18.29
C GLN A 95 -7.86 -15.09 18.58
N THR A 96 -6.58 -15.03 18.98
CA THR A 96 -5.90 -13.78 19.31
C THR A 96 -4.70 -13.57 18.41
N LEU A 97 -4.36 -12.31 18.14
CA LEU A 97 -3.17 -11.98 17.34
C LEU A 97 -1.87 -12.49 17.98
N ARG A 98 -1.82 -12.64 19.31
CA ARG A 98 -0.65 -13.18 20.02
C ARG A 98 -0.53 -14.69 19.83
N ALA A 99 -1.63 -15.43 19.95
CA ALA A 99 -1.64 -16.86 19.67
C ALA A 99 -1.32 -17.15 18.19
N LEU A 100 -1.88 -16.33 17.29
CA LEU A 100 -1.61 -16.44 15.86
C LEU A 100 -0.15 -16.11 15.51
N GLU A 101 0.46 -15.12 16.18
CA GLU A 101 1.88 -14.81 16.06
C GLU A 101 2.75 -16.01 16.46
N ALA A 102 2.48 -16.62 17.61
CA ALA A 102 3.19 -17.80 18.07
C ALA A 102 3.04 -19.01 17.13
N ALA A 103 1.84 -19.23 16.57
CA ALA A 103 1.57 -20.37 15.71
C ALA A 103 2.01 -20.20 14.24
N SER A 104 1.92 -18.98 13.69
CA SER A 104 2.26 -18.71 12.28
C SER A 104 3.68 -18.17 12.07
N GLY A 105 4.36 -17.75 13.15
CA GLY A 105 5.66 -17.07 13.09
C GLY A 105 5.61 -15.67 12.47
N ILE A 106 4.41 -15.11 12.22
CA ILE A 106 4.23 -13.78 11.65
C ILE A 106 4.10 -12.76 12.80
N PRO A 107 4.90 -11.68 12.82
CA PRO A 107 4.82 -10.67 13.87
C PRO A 107 3.41 -10.06 13.97
N LYS A 108 2.95 -9.81 15.20
CA LYS A 108 1.63 -9.24 15.49
C LYS A 108 1.34 -7.96 14.70
N LEU A 109 2.31 -7.05 14.59
CA LEU A 109 2.14 -5.79 13.86
C LEU A 109 1.89 -6.02 12.36
N THR A 110 2.53 -7.04 11.78
CA THR A 110 2.33 -7.45 10.38
C THR A 110 0.91 -7.99 10.20
N LEU A 111 0.46 -8.90 11.07
CA LEU A 111 -0.91 -9.41 11.06
C LEU A 111 -1.96 -8.29 11.19
N GLN A 112 -1.73 -7.30 12.07
CA GLN A 112 -2.61 -6.13 12.20
C GLN A 112 -2.68 -5.29 10.92
N ARG A 113 -1.56 -5.12 10.21
CA ARG A 113 -1.53 -4.43 8.92
C ARG A 113 -2.34 -5.19 7.87
N HIS A 114 -2.21 -6.51 7.80
CA HIS A 114 -2.98 -7.34 6.87
C HIS A 114 -4.49 -7.34 7.18
N LEU A 115 -4.87 -7.29 8.47
CA LEU A 115 -6.27 -7.08 8.87
C LEU A 115 -6.80 -5.71 8.44
N LYS A 116 -5.99 -4.65 8.60
CA LYS A 116 -6.35 -3.28 8.18
C LYS A 116 -6.50 -3.18 6.66
N ASN A 117 -5.60 -3.82 5.93
CA ASN A 117 -5.57 -3.86 4.47
C ASN A 117 -6.54 -4.89 3.87
N LYS A 118 -7.37 -5.55 4.69
CA LYS A 118 -8.40 -6.52 4.27
C LYS A 118 -7.88 -7.79 3.58
N VAL A 119 -6.57 -8.08 3.70
CA VAL A 119 -6.00 -9.37 3.29
C VAL A 119 -6.47 -10.49 4.21
N LEU A 120 -6.57 -10.19 5.51
CA LEU A 120 -7.17 -11.08 6.51
C LEU A 120 -8.48 -10.47 7.01
N ARG A 121 -9.45 -11.33 7.37
CA ARG A 121 -10.70 -10.92 8.02
C ARG A 121 -10.82 -11.56 9.39
N ARG A 122 -11.19 -10.77 10.39
CA ARG A 122 -11.61 -11.33 11.69
C ARG A 122 -12.97 -11.98 11.52
N PHE A 123 -13.05 -13.27 11.82
CA PHE A 123 -14.31 -14.00 11.87
C PHE A 123 -14.68 -14.28 13.32
N ILE A 124 -15.97 -14.14 13.64
CA ILE A 124 -16.51 -14.42 14.97
C ILE A 124 -17.64 -15.42 14.75
N CYS A 125 -17.40 -16.68 15.13
CA CYS A 125 -18.45 -17.67 15.24
C CYS A 125 -19.11 -17.51 16.61
N ARG A 126 -20.38 -17.13 16.66
CA ARG A 126 -21.19 -17.28 17.87
C ARG A 126 -21.84 -18.66 17.83
N VAL A 127 -21.32 -19.61 18.59
CA VAL A 127 -21.99 -20.88 18.85
C VAL A 127 -22.95 -20.68 20.02
N LYS A 128 -24.26 -20.83 19.80
CA LYS A 128 -25.28 -20.96 20.86
C LYS A 128 -25.87 -22.38 20.78
N PRO A 129 -26.18 -23.10 21.88
CA PRO A 129 -25.90 -22.90 23.31
C PRO A 129 -24.73 -23.78 23.81
N THR A 130 -24.41 -23.71 25.10
CA THR A 130 -23.48 -24.62 25.79
C THR A 130 -24.00 -26.06 25.66
N LEU A 131 -23.44 -26.80 24.72
CA LEU A 131 -23.71 -28.23 24.56
C LEU A 131 -23.10 -28.96 25.75
N SER A 132 -23.95 -29.41 26.68
CA SER A 132 -23.57 -30.43 27.65
C SER A 132 -23.16 -31.70 26.90
N ASP A 133 -22.40 -32.58 27.54
CA ASP A 133 -21.97 -33.83 26.91
C ASP A 133 -23.18 -34.71 26.54
N ALA A 134 -24.26 -34.65 27.32
CA ALA A 134 -25.54 -35.28 26.98
C ALA A 134 -26.14 -34.74 25.66
N HIS A 135 -26.16 -33.41 25.47
CA HIS A 135 -26.64 -32.82 24.23
C HIS A 135 -25.76 -33.17 23.03
N LYS A 136 -24.43 -33.32 23.22
CA LYS A 136 -23.51 -33.77 22.14
C LYS A 136 -23.83 -35.21 21.73
N LEU A 137 -23.99 -36.11 22.70
CA LEU A 137 -24.36 -37.51 22.46
C LEU A 137 -25.67 -37.62 21.69
N GLN A 138 -26.72 -36.93 22.14
CA GLN A 138 -28.03 -36.94 21.49
C GLN A 138 -27.98 -36.44 20.04
N ARG A 139 -27.18 -35.41 19.77
CA ARG A 139 -26.99 -34.90 18.40
C ARG A 139 -26.22 -35.90 17.53
N LEU A 140 -25.22 -36.55 18.09
CA LEU A 140 -24.39 -37.51 17.37
C LEU A 140 -25.18 -38.78 17.04
N THR A 141 -25.97 -39.30 17.98
CA THR A 141 -26.88 -40.43 17.74
C THR A 141 -27.95 -40.08 16.70
N TRP A 142 -28.53 -38.88 16.76
CA TRP A 142 -29.48 -38.41 15.75
C TRP A 142 -28.83 -38.36 14.35
N ALA A 143 -27.61 -37.82 14.24
CA ALA A 143 -26.91 -37.73 12.96
C ALA A 143 -26.63 -39.12 12.37
N LEU A 144 -26.11 -40.05 13.19
CA LEU A 144 -25.82 -41.42 12.77
C LEU A 144 -27.08 -42.15 12.27
N ALA A 145 -28.21 -41.99 12.96
CA ALA A 145 -29.49 -42.61 12.56
C ALA A 145 -30.00 -42.15 11.18
N HIS A 146 -29.57 -40.97 10.70
CA HIS A 146 -29.94 -40.44 9.40
C HIS A 146 -28.93 -40.74 8.29
N VAL A 147 -27.71 -41.17 8.65
CA VAL A 147 -26.69 -41.59 7.67
C VAL A 147 -27.01 -42.97 7.09
N GLU A 148 -27.49 -43.91 7.92
CA GLU A 148 -27.84 -45.26 7.46
C GLU A 148 -29.03 -45.31 6.50
N LYS A 149 -29.96 -44.34 6.61
CA LYS A 149 -31.11 -44.21 5.70
C LYS A 149 -30.74 -43.69 4.31
N ALA A 150 -29.57 -43.07 4.14
CA ALA A 150 -29.14 -42.52 2.85
C ALA A 150 -28.35 -43.54 1.99
N TYR A 151 -27.96 -44.68 2.57
CA TYR A 151 -27.19 -45.74 1.92
C TYR A 151 -27.96 -47.06 1.73
N ARG A 152 -29.26 -47.07 2.04
CA ARG A 152 -30.22 -48.14 1.67
C ARG A 152 -31.19 -47.59 0.63
#